data_AF-A0A1B6M5Z3-F1
#
_entry.id   AF-A0A1B6M5Z3-F1
#
_cell.length_a   1.000
_cell.length_b   1.000
_cell.length_c   1.000
_cell.angle_alpha   90.00
_cell.angle_beta   90.00
_cell.angle_gamma   90.00
#
_symmetry.space_group_name_H-M   'P 1'
#
loop_
_entity.id
_entity.type
_entity.pdbx_description
1 polymer ?
#
loop_
_entity_poly.entity_id
_entity_poly.type
_entity_poly.pdbx_seq_one_letter_code
_entity_poly.pdbx_strand_id
1 'polypeptide(L)'
;LLHKSERGRVVFVSSGCMLVQKLDPTDIQCQSLKQFDGMHVYANNKRQQVVLAEMYSREYPQLFCAAMHPGWTDTKGVQTTMPEFYTRMQDRLRTPRQGADTALWLAIS
;
A
#
# COMPACT_ATOMS: atom_id res chain seq x y z
N LEU A 1 -7.14 19.46 -10.60
CA LEU A 1 -8.23 18.53 -11.01
C LEU A 1 -8.98 18.01 -9.79
N LEU A 2 -8.33 17.33 -8.83
CA LEU A 2 -8.97 16.82 -7.60
C LEU A 2 -9.61 17.91 -6.73
N HIS A 3 -8.96 19.05 -6.52
CA HIS A 3 -9.53 20.20 -5.78
C HIS A 3 -10.78 20.82 -6.42
N LYS A 4 -11.04 20.55 -7.71
CA LYS A 4 -12.24 21.03 -8.40
C LYS A 4 -13.38 20.00 -8.34
N SER A 5 -13.12 18.81 -7.84
CA SER A 5 -14.15 17.78 -7.63
C SER A 5 -14.87 18.05 -6.32
N GLU A 6 -16.19 17.92 -6.33
CA GLU A 6 -17.04 18.08 -5.14
C GLU A 6 -16.69 17.08 -4.03
N ARG A 7 -16.16 15.89 -4.40
CA ARG A 7 -15.74 14.84 -3.47
C ARG A 7 -14.40 14.25 -3.89
N GLY A 8 -13.37 15.09 -3.98
CA GLY A 8 -12.02 14.67 -4.35
C GLY A 8 -11.41 13.68 -3.34
N ARG A 9 -10.78 12.61 -3.84
CA ARG A 9 -10.21 11.53 -3.01
C ARG A 9 -8.84 11.09 -3.50
N VAL A 10 -8.01 10.62 -2.57
CA VAL A 10 -6.77 9.92 -2.84
C VAL A 10 -6.74 8.64 -2.00
N VAL A 11 -6.72 7.49 -2.67
CA VAL A 11 -6.64 6.18 -2.00
C VAL A 11 -5.30 5.54 -2.34
N PHE A 12 -4.43 5.42 -1.35
CA PHE A 12 -3.15 4.73 -1.49
C PHE A 12 -3.32 3.23 -1.24
N VAL A 13 -3.05 2.42 -2.27
CA VAL A 13 -2.99 0.96 -2.14
C VAL A 13 -1.58 0.56 -1.70
N SER A 14 -1.40 0.48 -0.38
CA SER A 14 -0.18 -0.01 0.27
C SER A 14 -0.13 -1.55 0.25
N SER A 15 0.58 -2.18 1.20
CA SER A 15 0.84 -3.62 1.25
C SER A 15 1.19 -4.02 2.68
N GLY A 16 0.72 -5.17 3.16
CA GLY A 16 0.87 -5.61 4.56
C GLY A 16 2.30 -5.63 5.11
N CYS A 17 3.32 -5.72 4.26
CA CYS A 17 4.72 -5.57 4.66
C CYS A 17 5.03 -4.20 5.29
N MET A 18 4.21 -3.18 5.04
CA MET A 18 4.34 -1.87 5.67
C MET A 18 4.15 -1.92 7.18
N LEU A 19 3.44 -2.92 7.72
CA LEU A 19 3.18 -3.06 9.16
C LEU A 19 4.45 -3.39 9.95
N VAL A 20 5.43 -4.02 9.31
CA VAL A 20 6.69 -4.42 9.96
C VAL A 20 7.81 -3.43 9.72
N GLN A 21 7.54 -2.31 9.03
CA GLN A 21 8.54 -1.32 8.68
C GLN A 21 8.33 -0.01 9.45
N LYS A 22 9.37 0.45 10.14
CA LYS A 22 9.43 1.81 10.69
C LYS A 22 10.04 2.73 9.64
N LEU A 23 9.36 3.83 9.33
CA LEU A 23 9.90 4.83 8.40
C LEU A 23 11.04 5.59 9.06
N ASP A 24 12.18 5.66 8.38
CA ASP A 24 13.27 6.58 8.71
C ASP A 24 13.18 7.81 7.80
N PRO A 25 12.82 9.00 8.32
CA PRO A 25 12.74 10.22 7.52
C PRO A 25 14.13 10.74 7.08
N THR A 26 15.21 10.27 7.69
CA THR A 26 16.59 10.66 7.33
C THR A 26 17.18 9.79 6.20
N ASP A 27 16.59 8.62 5.94
CA ASP A 27 16.99 7.72 4.87
C ASP A 27 15.79 7.14 4.11
N ILE A 28 14.99 8.03 3.52
CA ILE A 28 13.79 7.66 2.78
C ILE A 28 14.09 6.79 1.54
N GLN A 29 15.31 6.86 0.99
CA GLN A 29 15.70 6.07 -0.20
C GLN A 29 16.46 4.79 0.16
N CYS A 30 16.55 4.43 1.44
CA CYS A 30 17.29 3.25 1.93
C CYS A 30 18.76 3.23 1.46
N GLN A 31 19.40 4.39 1.33
CA GLN A 31 20.78 4.54 0.87
C GLN A 31 21.81 4.03 1.88
N SER A 32 21.43 3.93 3.15
CA SER A 32 22.29 3.36 4.19
C SER A 32 22.45 1.84 4.10
N LEU A 33 21.63 1.15 3.28
CA LEU A 33 21.74 -0.29 3.08
C LEU A 33 23.08 -0.65 2.43
N LYS A 34 23.85 -1.54 3.09
CA LYS A 34 25.12 -2.04 2.55
C LYS A 34 24.95 -2.85 1.27
N GLN A 35 23.81 -3.54 1.14
CA GLN A 35 23.42 -4.31 -0.03
C GLN A 35 21.92 -4.10 -0.26
N PHE A 36 21.52 -4.02 -1.54
CA PHE A 36 20.12 -3.85 -1.89
C PHE A 36 19.27 -5.04 -1.42
N ASP A 37 18.26 -4.75 -0.61
CA ASP A 37 17.20 -5.68 -0.22
C ASP A 37 15.87 -5.18 -0.81
N GLY A 38 15.43 -5.82 -1.88
CA GLY A 38 14.21 -5.43 -2.58
C GLY A 38 12.94 -5.54 -1.73
N MET A 39 12.89 -6.49 -0.79
CA MET A 39 11.75 -6.64 0.11
C MET A 39 11.73 -5.52 1.16
N HIS A 40 12.89 -5.16 1.71
CA HIS A 40 13.02 -4.02 2.62
C HIS A 40 12.63 -2.72 1.93
N VAL A 41 13.20 -2.45 0.75
CA VAL A 41 12.90 -1.23 -0.02
C VAL A 41 11.43 -1.18 -0.42
N TYR A 42 10.84 -2.31 -0.84
CA TYR A 42 9.41 -2.39 -1.14
C TYR A 42 8.55 -2.09 0.10
N ALA A 43 8.86 -2.69 1.25
CA ALA A 43 8.16 -2.44 2.51
C ALA A 43 8.28 -0.97 2.95
N ASN A 44 9.47 -0.37 2.78
CA ASN A 44 9.71 1.05 3.06
C ASN A 44 8.85 1.96 2.19
N ASN A 45 8.81 1.72 0.88
CA ASN A 45 7.96 2.49 -0.04
C ASN A 45 6.49 2.36 0.31
N LYS A 46 6.05 1.16 0.73
CA LYS A 46 4.67 0.92 1.17
C LYS A 46 4.37 1.60 2.51
N ARG A 47 5.35 1.72 3.41
CA ARG A 47 5.23 2.50 4.65
C ARG A 47 5.14 4.01 4.37
N GLN A 48 5.92 4.52 3.42
CA GLN A 48 5.84 5.92 2.97
C GLN A 48 4.44 6.29 2.49
N GLN A 49 3.78 5.42 1.72
CA GLN A 49 2.40 5.67 1.25
C GLN A 49 1.42 5.90 2.41
N VAL A 50 1.57 5.20 3.54
CA VAL A 50 0.72 5.39 4.72
C VAL A 50 1.00 6.74 5.38
N VAL A 51 2.27 7.14 5.49
CA VAL A 51 2.65 8.44 6.05
C VAL A 51 2.18 9.58 5.14
N LEU A 52 2.31 9.43 3.82
CA LEU A 52 1.83 10.41 2.85
C LEU A 52 0.31 10.57 2.91
N ALA A 53 -0.45 9.48 3.08
CA ALA A 53 -1.90 9.58 3.24
C ALA A 53 -2.28 10.45 4.44
N GLU A 54 -1.59 10.26 5.58
CA GLU A 54 -1.79 11.08 6.77
C GLU A 54 -1.39 12.54 6.54
N MET A 55 -0.20 12.79 5.98
CA MET A 55 0.27 14.14 5.69
C MET A 55 -0.67 14.88 4.74
N TYR A 56 -1.10 14.25 3.66
CA TYR A 56 -2.01 14.84 2.69
C TYR A 56 -3.40 15.07 3.25
N SER A 57 -3.87 14.24 4.20
CA SER A 57 -5.15 14.51 4.87
C SER A 57 -5.11 15.81 5.70
N ARG A 58 -3.93 16.18 6.23
CA ARG A 58 -3.72 17.42 7.01
C ARG A 58 -3.47 18.62 6.10
N GLU A 59 -2.67 18.44 5.06
CA GLU A 59 -2.32 19.50 4.11
C GLU A 59 -3.50 19.89 3.20
N TYR A 60 -4.32 18.90 2.83
CA TYR A 60 -5.47 19.07 1.93
C TYR A 60 -6.76 18.57 2.60
N PRO A 61 -7.27 19.28 3.63
CA PRO A 61 -8.42 18.83 4.42
C PRO A 61 -9.74 18.74 3.64
N GLN A 62 -9.82 19.35 2.47
CA GLN A 62 -10.95 19.24 1.55
C GLN A 62 -10.95 17.94 0.73
N LEU A 63 -9.84 17.20 0.72
CA LEU A 63 -9.70 15.91 0.04
C LEU A 63 -9.79 14.77 1.06
N PHE A 64 -10.51 13.72 0.70
CA PHE A 64 -10.45 12.49 1.48
C PHE A 64 -9.18 11.70 1.11
N CYS A 65 -8.25 11.61 2.04
CA CYS A 65 -6.99 10.87 1.86
C CYS A 65 -6.96 9.66 2.79
N ALA A 66 -6.76 8.47 2.23
CA ALA A 66 -6.69 7.23 2.99
C ALA A 66 -5.66 6.26 2.41
N ALA A 67 -5.19 5.34 3.24
CA ALA A 67 -4.38 4.21 2.82
C ALA A 67 -5.06 2.89 3.21
N MET A 68 -4.92 1.88 2.37
CA MET A 68 -5.38 0.51 2.64
C MET A 68 -4.34 -0.49 2.14
N HIS A 69 -4.45 -1.76 2.53
CA HIS A 69 -3.72 -2.86 1.88
C HIS A 69 -4.71 -3.97 1.50
N PRO A 70 -4.51 -4.68 0.38
CA PRO A 70 -5.47 -5.66 -0.13
C PRO A 70 -5.46 -6.99 0.64
N GLY A 71 -4.64 -7.11 1.69
CA GLY A 71 -4.30 -8.40 2.30
C GLY A 71 -3.55 -9.32 1.32
N TRP A 72 -3.59 -10.62 1.58
CA TRP A 72 -3.04 -11.63 0.66
C TRP A 72 -4.05 -11.92 -0.44
N THR A 73 -3.91 -11.25 -1.58
CA THR A 73 -4.82 -11.39 -2.74
C THR A 73 -4.15 -12.20 -3.83
N ASP A 74 -4.89 -13.15 -4.41
CA ASP A 74 -4.45 -13.93 -5.56
C ASP A 74 -4.27 -13.02 -6.78
N THR A 75 -3.00 -12.74 -7.09
CA THR A 75 -2.59 -11.90 -8.21
C THR A 75 -1.37 -12.52 -8.85
N LYS A 76 -1.16 -12.24 -10.15
CA LYS A 76 0.08 -12.61 -10.85
C LYS A 76 1.32 -12.13 -10.10
N GLY A 77 1.26 -10.98 -9.43
CA GLY A 77 2.36 -10.44 -8.63
C GLY A 77 2.75 -11.35 -7.46
N VAL A 78 1.78 -11.87 -6.70
CA VAL A 78 2.04 -12.83 -5.61
C VAL A 78 2.57 -14.15 -6.18
N GLN A 79 1.98 -14.64 -7.28
CA GLN A 79 2.39 -15.88 -7.94
C GLN A 79 3.85 -15.85 -8.40
N THR A 80 4.31 -14.73 -8.98
CA THR A 80 5.66 -14.62 -9.54
C THR A 80 6.71 -14.19 -8.52
N THR A 81 6.37 -13.36 -7.54
CA THR A 81 7.35 -12.86 -6.56
C THR A 81 7.48 -13.73 -5.32
N MET A 82 6.46 -14.57 -5.02
CA MET A 82 6.45 -15.45 -3.85
C MET A 82 5.89 -16.84 -4.19
N PRO A 83 6.50 -17.59 -5.13
CA PRO A 83 5.92 -18.84 -5.66
C PRO A 83 5.73 -19.94 -4.60
N GLU A 84 6.65 -20.07 -3.65
CA GLU A 84 6.53 -21.02 -2.55
C GLU A 84 5.38 -20.66 -1.59
N PHE A 85 5.24 -19.37 -1.27
CA PHE A 85 4.14 -18.86 -0.47
C PHE A 85 2.81 -19.09 -1.19
N TYR A 86 2.74 -18.76 -2.48
CA TYR A 86 1.55 -18.97 -3.30
C TYR A 86 1.15 -20.44 -3.30
N THR A 87 2.08 -21.36 -3.55
CA THR A 87 1.81 -22.81 -3.55
C THR A 87 1.19 -23.29 -2.24
N ARG A 88 1.66 -22.75 -1.10
CA ARG A 88 1.15 -23.10 0.24
C ARG A 88 -0.18 -22.43 0.60
N MET A 89 -0.46 -21.26 0.02
CA MET A 89 -1.55 -20.39 0.46
C MET A 89 -2.65 -20.18 -0.57
N GLN A 90 -2.49 -20.64 -1.82
CA GLN A 90 -3.40 -20.35 -2.94
C GLN A 90 -4.89 -20.57 -2.61
N ASP A 91 -5.22 -21.66 -1.90
CA ASP A 91 -6.59 -21.99 -1.51
C ASP A 91 -7.15 -21.11 -0.37
N ARG A 92 -6.32 -20.25 0.21
CA ARG A 92 -6.64 -19.32 1.32
C ARG A 92 -6.45 -17.85 0.94
N LEU A 93 -5.99 -17.56 -0.29
CA LEU A 93 -5.83 -16.19 -0.75
C LEU A 93 -7.20 -15.54 -0.96
N ARG A 94 -7.26 -14.23 -0.74
CA ARG A 94 -8.40 -13.42 -1.13
C ARG A 94 -8.52 -13.41 -2.65
N THR A 95 -9.74 -13.46 -3.15
CA THR A 95 -10.02 -13.17 -4.56
C THR A 95 -9.66 -11.72 -4.90
N PRO A 96 -9.39 -11.37 -6.17
CA PRO A 96 -9.19 -9.98 -6.58
C PRO A 96 -10.31 -9.03 -6.14
N ARG A 97 -11.56 -9.51 -6.15
CA ARG A 97 -12.73 -8.76 -5.67
C ARG A 97 -12.62 -8.41 -4.18
N GLN A 98 -12.28 -9.39 -3.34
CA GLN A 98 -12.08 -9.17 -1.91
C GLN A 98 -10.87 -8.27 -1.61
N GLY A 99 -9.81 -8.34 -2.42
CA GLY A 99 -8.65 -7.45 -2.31
C GLY A 99 -8.99 -6.00 -2.66
N ALA A 100 -9.88 -5.78 -3.64
CA ALA A 100 -10.31 -4.46 -4.09
C ALA A 100 -11.41 -3.83 -3.22
N ASP A 101 -12.11 -4.63 -2.42
CA ASP A 101 -13.32 -4.22 -1.68
C ASP A 101 -13.14 -2.93 -0.87
N THR A 102 -12.12 -2.87 -0.01
CA THR A 102 -11.86 -1.67 0.81
C THR A 102 -11.45 -0.46 -0.04
N ALA A 103 -10.72 -0.67 -1.14
CA ALA A 103 -10.33 0.44 -2.02
C ALA A 103 -11.57 1.03 -2.73
N LEU A 104 -12.49 0.16 -3.16
CA LEU A 104 -13.77 0.58 -3.73
C LEU A 104 -14.62 1.31 -2.70
N TRP A 105 -14.75 0.77 -1.48
CA TRP A 105 -15.47 1.42 -0.38
C TRP A 105 -14.93 2.83 -0.12
N LEU A 106 -13.61 2.98 0.07
CA LEU A 106 -12.96 4.28 0.26
C LEU A 106 -13.17 5.24 -0.92
N ALA A 107 -13.29 4.72 -2.14
CA ALA A 107 -13.49 5.54 -3.34
C ALA A 107 -14.93 6.08 -3.47
N ILE A 108 -15.93 5.42 -2.88
CA ILE A 108 -17.35 5.76 -3.09
C ILE A 108 -18.11 6.17 -1.82
N SER A 109 -17.56 5.96 -0.62
CA SER A 109 -18.23 6.22 0.67
C SER A 109 -18.30 7.71 1.02
#